data_AF-A0A183EBP6-F1
#
_entry.id   AF-A0A183EBP6-F1
#
_cell.length_a   1.000
_cell.length_b   1.000
_cell.length_c   1.000
_cell.angle_alpha   90.00
_cell.angle_beta   90.00
_cell.angle_gamma   90.00
#
_symmetry.space_group_name_H-M   'P 1'
#
loop_
_entity.id
_entity.type
_entity.pdbx_description
1 polymer ?
#
loop_
_entity_poly.entity_id
_entity_poly.type
_entity_poly.pdbx_seq_one_letter_code
_entity_poly.pdbx_strand_id
1 'polypeptide(L)' 'MADVFQKPSNLLTHTSNAVRLVLIDFGSSRRCNAETVVWNSGAIDFAAPEQISHREVTAKADMW' A
#
# COMPACT_ATOMS: atom_id res chain seq x y z
N MET A 1 4.59 10.08 0.29
CA MET A 1 5.05 8.69 0.49
C MET A 1 3.82 7.86 0.20
N ALA A 2 3.88 7.00 -0.82
CA ALA A 2 2.78 6.11 -1.19
C ALA A 2 3.11 4.72 -0.68
N ASP A 3 2.17 4.09 0.03
CA ASP A 3 2.23 2.69 0.42
C ASP A 3 1.25 1.88 -0.42
N VAL A 4 1.80 1.37 -1.51
CA VAL A 4 1.10 0.84 -2.68
C VAL A 4 0.47 -0.56 -2.41
N PHE A 5 0.62 -1.09 -1.19
CA PHE A 5 0.13 -2.42 -0.78
C PHE A 5 -0.60 -2.38 0.57
N GLN A 6 -1.82 -1.86 0.57
CA GLN A 6 -2.70 -1.91 1.73
C GLN A 6 -3.50 -3.20 1.75
N LYS A 7 -2.97 -4.21 2.44
CA LYS A 7 -3.67 -5.48 2.70
C LYS A 7 -4.09 -5.57 4.17
N PRO A 8 -5.19 -6.27 4.49
CA PRO A 8 -5.58 -6.53 5.88
C PRO A 8 -4.48 -7.22 6.71
N SER A 9 -3.64 -8.06 6.08
CA SER A 9 -2.50 -8.72 6.73
C SER A 9 -1.43 -7.75 7.26
N ASN A 10 -1.42 -6.51 6.78
CA ASN A 10 -0.44 -5.49 7.14
C ASN A 10 -0.92 -4.60 8.30
N LEU A 11 -2.09 -4.92 8.88
CA LEU A 11 -2.67 -4.23 10.03
C LEU A 11 -2.60 -5.12 11.26
N LEU A 12 -1.98 -4.63 12.32
CA LEU A 12 -1.94 -5.28 13.62
C LEU A 12 -2.82 -4.53 14.61
N THR A 13 -3.67 -5.26 15.32
CA THR A 13 -4.46 -4.70 16.42
C THR A 13 -3.68 -4.85 17.72
N HIS A 14 -3.43 -3.73 18.39
CA HIS A 14 -2.90 -3.71 19.75
C HIS A 14 -4.02 -3.36 20.73
N THR A 15 -4.38 -4.31 21.58
CA THR A 15 -5.41 -4.17 22.62
C THR A 15 -4.75 -4.28 24.00
N SER A 16 -4.60 -3.14 24.67
CA SER A 16 -4.19 -3.09 26.09
C SER A 16 -5.26 -2.39 26.93
N ASN A 17 -5.39 -1.06 26.77
CA ASN A 17 -6.41 -0.23 27.42
C ASN A 17 -7.30 0.53 26.41
N ALA A 18 -6.92 0.50 25.13
CA ALA A 18 -7.66 1.04 24.00
C ALA A 18 -7.34 0.19 22.76
N VAL A 19 -8.27 0.12 21.81
CA VAL A 19 -8.04 -0.53 20.53
C VAL A 19 -7.20 0.41 19.66
N ARG A 20 -5.99 -0.01 19.28
CA ARG A 20 -5.13 0.69 18.32
C ARG A 20 -4.87 -0.18 17.12
N LEU A 21 -4.94 0.40 15.94
CA LEU A 21 -4.55 -0.24 14.69
C LEU A 21 -3.21 0.31 14.24
N VAL A 22 -2.25 -0.56 13.94
CA VAL A 22 -0.88 -0.19 13.56
C VAL A 22 -0.54 -0.87 12.24
N LEU A 23 0.01 -0.10 11.30
CA LEU A 23 0.61 -0.63 10.08
C LEU A 23 1.95 -1.27 10.42
N ILE A 24 2.15 -2.52 10.02
CA ILE A 24 3.34 -3.32 10.38
C ILE A 24 4.25 -3.64 9.20
N ASP A 25 3.84 -3.35 7.98
CA ASP A 25 4.64 -3.57 6.76
C ASP A 25 4.71 -2.29 5.94
N PHE A 26 5.94 -1.86 5.63
CA PHE A 26 6.25 -0.70 4.78
C PHE A 26 7.21 -1.10 3.64
N GLY A 27 7.39 -2.40 3.37
CA GLY A 27 8.36 -2.89 2.38
C GLY A 27 8.10 -2.41 0.95
N SER A 28 6.88 -1.94 0.68
CA SER A 28 6.51 -1.34 -0.61
C SER A 28 6.30 0.17 -0.56
N SER A 29 6.51 0.80 0.60
CA SER A 29 6.32 2.23 0.77
C SER A 29 7.47 3.01 0.12
N ARG A 30 7.14 4.01 -0.71
CA ARG A 30 8.14 4.78 -1.47
C ARG A 30 7.80 6.25 -1.53
N ARG A 31 8.81 7.08 -1.79
CA ARG A 31 8.56 8.47 -2.18
C ARG A 31 7.92 8.45 -3.56
N CYS A 32 6.96 9.34 -3.80
CA CYS A 32 6.36 9.53 -5.11
C CYS A 32 7.37 10.31 -5.99
N ASN A 33 8.46 9.66 -6.39
CA ASN A 33 9.35 10.12 -7.45
C ASN A 33 8.97 9.39 -8.74
N ALA A 34 9.33 9.95 -9.90
CA ALA A 34 8.96 9.45 -11.23
C ALA A 34 9.64 8.12 -11.62
N GLU A 35 10.05 7.29 -10.67
CA GLU A 35 10.66 6.00 -10.94
C GLU A 35 9.59 4.93 -11.15
N THR A 36 9.76 4.16 -12.22
CA THR A 36 8.86 3.08 -12.61
C THR A 36 8.72 2.05 -11.48
N VAL A 37 7.50 1.92 -10.97
CA VAL A 37 7.18 0.97 -9.90
C VAL A 37 7.10 -0.44 -10.50
N VAL A 38 8.02 -1.32 -10.07
CA VAL A 38 7.90 -2.77 -10.34
C VAL A 38 6.88 -3.34 -9.36
N TRP A 39 5.68 -3.57 -9.87
CA TRP A 39 4.57 -4.19 -9.14
C TRP A 39 4.79 -5.69 -8.99
N ASN A 40 4.73 -6.19 -7.75
CA ASN A 40 4.66 -7.64 -7.48
C ASN A 40 3.20 -8.10 -7.51
N SER A 41 2.88 -8.99 -8.45
CA SER A 41 1.52 -9.44 -8.80
C SER A 41 0.75 -10.19 -7.71
N GLY A 42 1.35 -10.47 -6.55
CA GLY A 42 0.72 -11.26 -5.47
C GLY A 42 -0.41 -10.55 -4.70
N ALA A 43 -0.95 -9.45 -5.21
CA ALA A 43 -1.87 -8.55 -4.50
C ALA A 43 -2.91 -7.87 -5.41
N ILE A 44 -3.27 -8.46 -6.55
CA ILE A 44 -4.11 -7.79 -7.56
C ILE A 44 -5.43 -7.25 -6.97
N ASP A 45 -6.03 -7.94 -5.99
CA ASP A 45 -7.30 -7.51 -5.37
C ASP A 45 -7.21 -6.16 -4.64
N PHE A 46 -6.00 -5.71 -4.29
CA PHE A 46 -5.72 -4.45 -3.60
C PHE A 46 -4.90 -3.48 -4.47
N ALA A 47 -4.87 -3.72 -5.78
CA ALA A 47 -4.16 -2.88 -6.73
C ALA A 47 -5.09 -1.82 -7.32
N ALA A 48 -4.68 -0.54 -7.24
CA ALA A 48 -5.39 0.53 -7.92
C ALA A 48 -5.33 0.35 -9.45
N PRO A 49 -6.32 0.86 -10.21
CA PRO A 49 -6.38 0.72 -11.66
C PRO A 49 -5.12 1.23 -12.39
N GLU A 50 -4.50 2.31 -11.90
CA GLU A 50 -3.26 2.85 -12.44
C GLU A 50 -2.07 1.88 -12.29
N GLN A 51 -2.04 1.08 -11.23
CA GLN A 51 -0.99 0.08 -11.00
C GLN A 51 -1.11 -1.08 -11.99
N ILE A 52 -2.34 -1.53 -12.26
CA ILE A 52 -2.64 -2.59 -13.23
C ILE A 52 -2.37 -2.10 -14.66
N SER A 53 -2.64 -0.82 -14.92
CA SER A 53 -2.49 -0.20 -16.25
C SER A 53 -1.06 0.29 -16.54
N HIS A 54 -0.10 0.04 -15.64
CA HIS A 54 1.27 0.56 -15.72
C HIS A 54 1.36 2.07 -15.94
N ARG A 55 0.39 2.81 -15.38
CA ARG A 55 0.38 4.28 -15.38
C ARG A 55 1.16 4.81 -14.17
N GLU A 56 1.38 6.12 -14.15
CA GLU A 56 2.01 6.77 -13.00
C GLU A 56 1.19 6.52 -11.72
N VAL A 57 1.85 5.97 -10.71
CA VAL A 57 1.26 5.70 -9.40
C VAL A 57 1.50 6.90 -8.51
N THR A 58 0.43 7.42 -7.92
CA THR A 58 0.49 8.56 -6.99
C THR A 58 0.01 8.14 -5.61
N ALA A 59 0.09 9.04 -4.62
CA ALA A 59 -0.48 8.79 -3.29
C ALA A 59 -2.01 8.57 -3.31
N LYS A 60 -2.69 8.77 -4.44
CA LYS A 60 -4.11 8.43 -4.61
C LYS A 60 -4.36 6.92 -4.71
N ALA A 61 -3.35 6.14 -5.11
CA ALA A 61 -3.45 4.69 -5.18
C ALA A 61 -3.70 4.07 -3.79
N ASP A 62 -3.16 4.68 -2.73
CA ASP A 62 -3.35 4.30 -1.33
C ASP A 62 -4.81 4.45 -0.83
N MET A 63 -5.68 5.11 -1.59
CA MET A 63 -7.09 5.31 -1.24
C MET A 63 -8.02 4.29 -1.91
N TRP A 64 -7.50 3.45 -2.79
CA TRP A 64 -8.24 2.39 -3.49
C TRP A 64 -8.33 1.14 -2.62
#